data_AF-A0A367LY55-F1
#
_entry.id   AF-A0A367LY55-F1
#
_cell.length_a   1.000
_cell.length_b   1.000
_cell.length_c   1.000
_cell.angle_alpha   90.00
_cell.angle_beta   90.00
_cell.angle_gamma   90.00
#
_symmetry.space_group_name_H-M   'P 1'
#
loop_
_entity.id
_entity.type
_entity.pdbx_description
1 polymer ?
#
loop_
_entity_poly.entity_id
_entity_poly.type
_entity_poly.pdbx_seq_one_letter_code
_entity_poly.pdbx_strand_id
1 'polypeptide(L)'
;IDEDSWNPLLAVDYDKQGQIWKVREGFSIPVYETGACDVQAQVQYNLADGRYLFDMTSIGAGKNDIRWLTEDNGSPRLKRDFFTSDNLRAISER
;
A
#
# COMPACT_ATOMS: atom_id res chain seq x y z
N ILE A 1 -13.30 9.03 3.11
CA ILE A 1 -13.50 7.86 2.21
C ILE A 1 -14.10 8.41 0.92
N ASP A 2 -13.65 7.91 -0.22
CA ASP A 2 -14.29 8.17 -1.52
C ASP A 2 -15.58 7.36 -1.66
N GLU A 3 -16.68 7.98 -2.07
CA GLU A 3 -18.02 7.37 -2.05
C GLU A 3 -18.15 6.20 -3.04
N ASP A 4 -17.60 6.37 -4.25
CA ASP A 4 -17.79 5.41 -5.35
C ASP A 4 -16.86 4.20 -5.22
N SER A 5 -15.60 4.45 -4.84
CA SER A 5 -14.59 3.39 -4.71
C SER A 5 -14.43 2.83 -3.30
N TRP A 6 -15.02 3.48 -2.30
CA TRP A 6 -14.82 3.16 -0.87
C TRP A 6 -13.37 3.28 -0.40
N ASN A 7 -12.51 3.91 -1.20
CA ASN A 7 -11.09 4.01 -0.90
C ASN A 7 -10.77 5.09 0.15
N PRO A 8 -9.66 4.91 0.90
CA PRO A 8 -9.16 5.94 1.81
C PRO A 8 -8.64 7.16 1.02
N LEU A 9 -9.46 8.21 0.95
CA LEU A 9 -9.08 9.49 0.32
C LEU A 9 -8.26 10.39 1.26
N LEU A 10 -8.71 10.54 2.51
CA LEU A 10 -8.10 11.41 3.51
C LEU A 10 -8.16 10.74 4.87
N ALA A 11 -7.08 10.83 5.63
CA ALA A 11 -7.03 10.43 7.04
C ALA A 11 -6.31 11.49 7.88
N VAL A 12 -6.80 11.68 9.10
CA VAL A 12 -6.16 12.50 10.13
C VAL A 12 -5.81 11.57 11.29
N ASP A 13 -4.53 11.44 11.59
CA ASP A 13 -4.05 10.66 12.73
C ASP A 13 -3.91 11.56 13.95
N TYR A 14 -4.32 11.02 15.10
CA TYR A 14 -4.17 11.66 16.40
C TYR A 14 -3.11 10.95 17.23
N ASP A 15 -2.33 11.71 17.99
CA ASP A 15 -1.38 11.16 18.97
C ASP A 15 -2.07 10.66 20.25
N LYS A 16 -1.28 10.18 21.21
CA LYS A 16 -1.79 9.68 22.51
C LYS A 16 -2.44 10.77 23.35
N GLN A 17 -2.22 12.04 23.03
CA GLN A 17 -2.79 13.22 23.69
C GLN A 17 -4.00 13.78 22.93
N GLY A 18 -4.41 13.16 21.81
CA GLY A 18 -5.51 13.63 20.98
C GLY A 18 -5.18 14.84 20.11
N GLN A 19 -3.90 15.15 19.91
CA GLN A 19 -3.47 16.19 18.97
C GLN A 19 -3.27 15.61 17.58
N ILE A 20 -3.47 16.42 16.54
CA ILE A 20 -3.23 15.99 15.16
C ILE A 20 -1.73 15.73 14.98
N TRP A 21 -1.37 14.49 14.65
CA TRP A 21 -0.01 14.07 14.34
C TRP A 21 0.23 14.13 12.83
N LYS A 22 -0.66 13.53 12.04
CA LYS A 22 -0.44 13.35 10.60
C LYS A 22 -1.69 13.63 9.80
N VAL A 23 -1.48 14.12 8.58
CA VAL A 23 -2.50 14.15 7.54
C VAL A 23 -2.02 13.25 6.41
N ARG A 24 -2.90 12.36 5.94
CA ARG A 24 -2.61 11.46 4.81
C ARG A 24 -3.64 11.64 3.72
N GLU A 25 -3.19 11.66 2.48
CA GLU A 25 -4.04 11.68 1.29
C GLU A 25 -3.69 10.47 0.41
N GLY A 26 -4.72 9.77 -0.06
CA GLY A 26 -4.59 8.62 -0.94
C GLY A 26 -4.99 8.96 -2.37
N PHE A 27 -4.24 8.45 -3.34
CA PHE A 27 -4.49 8.64 -4.76
C PHE A 27 -5.07 7.35 -5.36
N SER A 28 -6.38 7.35 -5.59
CA SER A 28 -7.12 6.21 -6.14
C SER A 28 -6.80 6.01 -7.62
N ILE A 29 -6.59 4.75 -8.02
CA ILE A 29 -6.42 4.34 -9.43
C ILE A 29 -7.40 3.22 -9.79
N PRO A 30 -7.87 3.15 -11.04
CA PRO A 30 -8.63 2.00 -11.51
C PRO A 30 -7.70 0.79 -11.66
N VAL A 31 -8.15 -0.37 -11.18
CA VAL A 31 -7.46 -1.66 -11.36
C VAL A 31 -8.41 -2.59 -12.12
N TYR A 32 -8.23 -2.65 -13.43
CA TYR A 32 -9.20 -3.29 -14.32
C TYR A 32 -9.33 -4.80 -14.08
N GLU A 33 -8.23 -5.48 -13.76
CA GLU A 33 -8.22 -6.93 -13.52
C GLU A 33 -8.99 -7.34 -12.26
N THR A 34 -9.13 -6.45 -11.27
CA THR A 34 -9.91 -6.72 -10.04
C THR A 34 -11.36 -6.26 -10.16
N GLY A 35 -11.68 -5.43 -11.16
CA GLY A 35 -12.98 -4.77 -11.27
C GLY A 35 -13.22 -3.73 -10.18
N ALA A 36 -12.17 -3.25 -9.52
CA ALA A 36 -12.22 -2.31 -8.41
C ALA A 36 -11.17 -1.19 -8.55
N CYS A 37 -11.20 -0.21 -7.65
CA CYS A 37 -10.12 0.77 -7.53
C CYS A 37 -9.20 0.41 -6.35
N ASP A 38 -7.95 0.84 -6.43
CA ASP A 38 -6.94 0.67 -5.38
C ASP A 38 -6.26 2.01 -5.06
N VAL A 39 -5.71 2.14 -3.85
CA VAL A 39 -4.88 3.28 -3.45
C VAL A 39 -3.43 2.83 -3.41
N GLN A 40 -2.78 2.87 -4.57
CA GLN A 40 -1.37 2.48 -4.72
C GLN A 40 -0.44 3.57 -4.15
N ALA A 41 -0.75 4.83 -4.43
CA ALA A 41 0.07 5.96 -4.01
C ALA A 41 -0.61 6.74 -2.89
N GLN A 42 0.19 7.24 -1.95
CA GLN A 42 -0.29 8.12 -0.88
C GLN A 42 0.79 9.11 -0.46
N VAL A 43 0.36 10.27 0.01
CA VAL A 43 1.23 11.25 0.68
C VAL A 43 0.87 11.35 2.15
N GLN A 44 1.88 11.50 3.00
CA GLN A 44 1.74 11.69 4.43
C GLN A 44 2.52 12.95 4.83
N TYR A 45 1.82 13.89 5.46
CA TYR A 45 2.42 15.04 6.11
C TYR A 45 2.54 14.80 7.61
N ASN A 46 3.77 14.85 8.14
CA ASN A 46 4.04 14.75 9.56
C ASN A 46 4.10 16.15 10.17
N LEU A 47 3.12 16.50 11.02
CA LEU A 47 3.03 17.85 11.58
C LEU A 47 4.13 18.14 12.61
N ALA A 48 4.67 17.11 13.27
CA ALA A 48 5.66 17.26 14.32
C ALA A 48 7.01 17.80 13.81
N ASP A 49 7.40 17.43 12.59
CA ASP A 49 8.69 17.84 11.99
C ASP A 49 8.54 18.50 10.61
N GLY A 50 7.32 18.68 10.12
CA GLY A 50 7.01 19.34 8.86
C GLY A 50 7.41 18.55 7.61
N ARG A 51 7.69 17.24 7.73
CA ARG A 51 8.16 16.44 6.60
C ARG A 51 7.01 15.75 5.86
N TYR A 52 7.24 15.57 4.56
CA TYR A 52 6.37 14.78 3.70
C TYR A 52 7.04 13.44 3.38
N LEU A 53 6.25 12.37 3.47
CA LEU A 53 6.55 11.07 2.87
C LEU A 53 5.60 10.89 1.69
N PHE A 54 6.15 10.57 0.53
CA PHE A 54 5.36 10.12 -0.60
C PHE A 54 5.69 8.66 -0.85
N ASP A 55 4.69 7.80 -0.73
CA ASP A 55 4.79 6.36 -0.94
C ASP A 55 4.06 6.03 -2.23
N MET A 56 4.78 5.46 -3.19
CA MET A 56 4.25 5.06 -4.48
C MET A 56 5.14 3.97 -5.07
N THR A 57 4.60 3.25 -6.04
CA THR A 57 5.37 2.37 -6.91
C THR A 57 5.15 2.78 -8.35
N SER A 58 6.18 2.64 -9.17
CA SER A 58 6.07 2.90 -10.61
C SER A 58 5.32 1.75 -11.28
N ILE A 59 4.32 2.10 -12.08
CA ILE A 59 3.64 1.18 -13.01
C ILE A 59 4.28 1.36 -14.40
N GLY A 60 4.53 0.26 -15.10
CA GLY A 60 5.16 0.22 -16.42
C GLY A 60 6.68 0.07 -16.38
N ALA A 61 7.28 -0.33 -15.25
CA ALA A 61 8.74 -0.33 -15.06
C ALA A 61 9.49 -1.54 -15.69
N GLY A 62 8.79 -2.50 -16.31
CA GLY A 62 9.42 -3.59 -17.07
C GLY A 62 8.84 -4.98 -16.81
N LYS A 63 9.62 -6.04 -17.07
CA LYS A 63 9.16 -7.45 -17.02
C LYS A 63 8.58 -7.90 -15.67
N ASN A 64 8.98 -7.24 -14.59
CA ASN A 64 8.56 -7.54 -13.21
C ASN A 64 7.79 -6.38 -12.59
N ASP A 65 6.88 -5.79 -13.37
CA ASP A 65 5.99 -4.73 -12.90
C ASP A 65 5.05 -5.19 -11.78
N ILE A 66 4.39 -4.23 -11.11
CA ILE A 66 3.31 -4.52 -10.15
C ILE A 66 2.23 -5.38 -10.80
N ARG A 67 1.69 -6.30 -10.00
CA ARG A 67 0.55 -7.15 -10.39
C ARG A 67 -0.43 -7.26 -9.25
N TRP A 68 -1.70 -7.10 -9.56
CA TRP A 68 -2.79 -7.47 -8.67
C TRP A 68 -3.09 -8.96 -8.87
N LEU A 69 -2.98 -9.74 -7.79
CA LEU A 69 -3.26 -11.17 -7.82
C LEU A 69 -4.74 -11.40 -7.58
N THR A 70 -5.48 -11.78 -8.62
CA THR A 70 -6.91 -12.08 -8.56
C THR A 70 -7.21 -13.55 -8.27
N GLU A 71 -6.20 -14.41 -8.41
CA GLU A 71 -6.31 -15.86 -8.23
C GLU A 71 -5.08 -16.40 -7.46
N ASP A 72 -5.27 -17.48 -6.70
CA ASP A 72 -4.18 -18.10 -5.93
C ASP A 72 -3.12 -18.72 -6.86
N ASN A 73 -3.52 -19.30 -8.00
CA ASN A 73 -2.65 -19.92 -9.02
C ASN A 73 -1.49 -20.78 -8.48
N GLY A 74 -1.67 -21.34 -7.27
CA GLY A 74 -0.64 -22.11 -6.58
C GLY A 74 0.57 -21.28 -6.11
N SER A 75 0.44 -19.95 -6.03
CA SER A 75 1.49 -19.06 -5.57
C SER A 75 1.90 -19.44 -4.15
N PRO A 76 3.17 -19.84 -3.92
CA PRO A 76 3.65 -20.13 -2.58
C PRO A 76 3.48 -18.90 -1.66
N ARG A 77 3.54 -17.68 -2.21
CA ARG A 77 3.38 -16.41 -1.47
C ARG A 77 2.02 -16.24 -0.79
N LEU A 78 1.00 -16.96 -1.26
CA LEU A 78 -0.35 -16.90 -0.71
C LEU A 78 -0.63 -18.03 0.30
N LYS A 79 0.39 -18.82 0.66
CA LYS A 79 0.32 -19.84 1.71
C LYS A 79 0.69 -19.27 3.07
N ARG A 80 0.00 -19.73 4.12
CA ARG A 80 0.10 -19.18 5.48
C ARG A 80 1.52 -19.27 6.07
N ASP A 81 2.27 -20.28 5.67
CA ASP A 81 3.62 -20.59 6.12
C ASP A 81 4.72 -19.94 5.26
N PHE A 82 4.35 -19.15 4.24
CA PHE A 82 5.34 -18.50 3.38
C PHE A 82 6.11 -17.38 4.09
N PHE A 83 5.46 -16.54 4.89
CA PHE A 83 6.09 -15.38 5.54
C PHE A 83 6.70 -15.72 6.91
N THR A 84 7.42 -16.85 6.99
CA THR A 84 8.20 -17.22 8.19
C THR A 84 9.58 -16.57 8.19
N SER A 85 10.19 -16.40 9.38
CA SER A 85 11.53 -15.82 9.50
C SER A 85 12.57 -16.60 8.69
N ASP A 86 12.48 -17.92 8.69
CA ASP A 86 13.45 -18.79 8.03
C ASP A 86 13.29 -18.73 6.51
N ASN A 87 12.06 -18.75 6.02
CA ASN A 87 11.80 -18.64 4.58
C ASN A 87 12.19 -17.25 4.04
N LEU A 88 11.85 -16.17 4.76
CA LEU A 88 12.24 -14.81 4.36
C LEU A 88 13.77 -14.63 4.32
N ARG A 89 14.50 -15.25 5.26
CA ARG A 89 15.97 -15.26 5.24
C ARG A 89 16.52 -16.05 4.04
N ALA A 90 15.91 -17.19 3.72
CA ALA A 90 16.36 -18.04 2.62
C ALA A 90 16.17 -17.39 1.24
N ILE A 91 15.11 -16.61 1.03
CA ILE A 91 14.81 -15.94 -0.25
C ILE A 91 15.38 -14.53 -0.38
N SER A 92 15.97 -13.97 0.68
CA SER A 92 16.61 -12.66 0.64
C SER A 92 17.95 -12.76 -0.09
N GLU A 93 18.04 -12.23 -1.30
CA GLU A 93 19.32 -11.93 -1.92
C GLU A 93 19.94 -10.73 -1.18
N ARG A 94 21.14 -10.92 -0.64
CA ARG A 94 21.90 -9.86 0.05
C ARG A 94 22.68 -9.02 -0.95
#